data_AF-A0A5D0WTC5-F1
#
_entry.id   AF-A0A5D0WTC5-F1
#
_cell.length_a   1.000
_cell.length_b   1.000
_cell.length_c   1.000
_cell.angle_alpha   90.00
_cell.angle_beta   90.00
_cell.angle_gamma   90.00
#
_symmetry.space_group_name_H-M   'P 1'
#
loop_
_entity.id
_entity.type
_entity.pdbx_description
1 polymer ?
#
loop_
_entity_poly.entity_id
_entity_poly.type
_entity_poly.pdbx_seq_one_letter_code
_entity_poly.pdbx_strand_id
1 'polypeptide(L)'
;MSVSGRHTGLPAGQSKSDLLQVLQDLGRKGLGLTPSAFDLLMFLCRRANRVDFLHGSICTSWMRVGRIAREIGISERSINNAQRELRTEGFIKITTSANGARWGERVDGQIRWASGLSLAPTIKRFAELTKTRDQKISETVAISELQAEIRRLRSNLLSSGLIPTFGARA
;
A
#
# COMPACT_ATOMS: atom_id res chain seq x y z
N MET A 1 -5.88 -0.61 -28.53
CA MET A 1 -7.08 -0.24 -27.75
C MET A 1 -6.65 0.60 -26.56
N SER A 2 -6.99 1.90 -26.55
CA SER A 2 -6.69 2.81 -25.45
C SER A 2 -7.67 2.52 -24.31
N VAL A 3 -7.24 1.77 -23.30
CA VAL A 3 -8.06 1.56 -22.11
C VAL A 3 -8.11 2.89 -21.39
N SER A 4 -9.28 3.51 -21.34
CA SER A 4 -9.56 4.68 -20.53
C SER A 4 -8.95 4.46 -19.14
N GLY A 5 -7.87 5.19 -18.84
CA GLY A 5 -7.13 5.08 -17.57
C GLY A 5 -7.91 5.64 -16.37
N ARG A 6 -9.21 5.86 -16.56
CA ARG A 6 -10.12 6.40 -15.56
C ARG A 6 -10.53 5.31 -14.57
N HIS A 7 -10.77 5.73 -13.34
CA HIS A 7 -11.28 4.86 -12.27
C HIS A 7 -12.51 5.46 -11.61
N THR A 8 -13.20 4.64 -10.82
CA THR A 8 -14.37 5.05 -10.03
C THR A 8 -14.04 6.00 -8.88
N GLY A 9 -12.74 6.23 -8.62
CA GLY A 9 -12.26 7.05 -7.51
C GLY A 9 -12.24 6.29 -6.19
N LEU A 10 -11.71 6.94 -5.16
CA LEU A 10 -11.85 6.45 -3.79
C LEU A 10 -13.32 6.60 -3.33
N PRO A 11 -13.79 5.78 -2.36
CA PRO A 11 -15.12 5.90 -1.81
C PRO A 11 -15.41 7.31 -1.27
N ALA A 12 -16.69 7.69 -1.22
CA ALA A 12 -17.09 9.00 -0.72
C ALA A 12 -16.53 9.26 0.69
N GLY A 13 -16.00 10.46 0.91
CA GLY A 13 -15.35 10.85 2.17
C GLY A 13 -13.90 10.35 2.35
N GLN A 14 -13.40 9.49 1.44
CA GLN A 14 -12.04 8.98 1.49
C GLN A 14 -11.10 9.80 0.60
N SER A 15 -9.89 9.99 1.07
CA SER A 15 -8.87 10.81 0.44
C SER A 15 -7.61 10.00 0.11
N LYS A 16 -6.72 10.61 -0.68
CA LYS A 16 -5.35 10.09 -0.90
C LYS A 16 -4.64 9.76 0.41
N SER A 17 -4.84 10.56 1.46
CA SER A 17 -4.19 10.34 2.76
C SER A 17 -4.68 9.05 3.41
N ASP A 18 -5.96 8.74 3.30
CA ASP A 18 -6.55 7.51 3.84
C ASP A 18 -6.01 6.27 3.11
N LEU A 19 -5.87 6.34 1.78
CA LEU A 19 -5.21 5.28 1.02
C LEU A 19 -3.76 5.08 1.48
N LEU A 20 -2.99 6.16 1.64
CA LEU A 20 -1.61 6.07 2.12
C LEU A 20 -1.53 5.47 3.52
N GLN A 21 -2.46 5.83 4.41
CA GLN A 21 -2.53 5.27 5.75
C GLN A 21 -2.82 3.78 5.72
N VAL A 22 -3.84 3.35 4.97
CA VAL A 22 -4.18 1.92 4.80
C VAL A 22 -2.98 1.11 4.28
N LEU A 23 -2.28 1.62 3.26
CA LEU A 23 -1.10 0.95 2.71
C LEU A 23 0.04 0.89 3.74
N GLN A 24 0.24 1.95 4.53
CA GLN A 24 1.25 2.01 5.56
C GLN A 24 0.97 1.04 6.72
N ASP A 25 -0.28 0.96 7.16
CA ASP A 25 -0.73 0.09 8.26
C ASP A 25 -0.60 -1.39 7.88
N LEU A 26 -0.97 -1.75 6.65
CA LEU A 26 -0.76 -3.11 6.14
C LEU A 26 0.73 -3.42 5.96
N GLY A 27 1.50 -2.42 5.49
CA GLY A 27 2.91 -2.53 5.18
C GLY A 27 3.23 -3.58 4.12
N ARG A 28 4.53 -3.74 3.80
CA ARG A 28 4.98 -4.71 2.79
C ARG A 28 4.53 -6.15 3.06
N LYS A 29 4.57 -6.59 4.33
CA LYS A 29 4.17 -7.95 4.72
C LYS A 29 2.68 -8.16 4.57
N GLY A 30 1.86 -7.16 4.92
CA GLY A 30 0.41 -7.28 4.81
C GLY A 30 -0.10 -7.24 3.37
N LEU A 31 0.68 -6.66 2.47
CA LEU A 31 0.38 -6.60 1.04
C LEU A 31 1.04 -7.74 0.23
N GLY A 32 1.85 -8.59 0.87
CA GLY A 32 2.59 -9.64 0.17
C GLY A 32 3.69 -9.12 -0.77
N LEU A 33 4.19 -7.91 -0.54
CA LEU A 33 5.12 -7.23 -1.44
C LEU A 33 6.57 -7.29 -0.95
N THR A 34 7.50 -7.31 -1.91
CA THR A 34 8.91 -7.03 -1.65
C THR A 34 9.09 -5.57 -1.18
N PRO A 35 10.21 -5.25 -0.48
CA PRO A 35 10.50 -3.87 -0.08
C PRO A 35 10.47 -2.90 -1.27
N SER A 36 11.10 -3.26 -2.39
CA SER A 36 11.16 -2.41 -3.59
C SER A 36 9.79 -2.20 -4.25
N ALA A 37 8.91 -3.21 -4.26
CA ALA A 37 7.54 -3.06 -4.76
C ALA A 37 6.71 -2.16 -3.84
N PHE A 38 6.82 -2.33 -2.53
CA PHE A 38 6.16 -1.48 -1.55
C PHE A 38 6.62 -0.02 -1.66
N ASP A 39 7.94 0.22 -1.72
CA ASP A 39 8.51 1.56 -1.84
C ASP A 39 8.07 2.25 -3.14
N LEU A 40 8.04 1.50 -4.25
CA LEU A 40 7.53 2.01 -5.52
C LEU A 40 6.04 2.37 -5.43
N LEU A 41 5.20 1.50 -4.84
CA LEU A 41 3.78 1.78 -4.68
C LEU A 41 3.55 3.04 -3.83
N MET A 42 4.22 3.13 -2.68
CA MET A 42 4.13 4.29 -1.80
C MET A 42 4.63 5.56 -2.48
N PHE A 43 5.73 5.48 -3.23
CA PHE A 43 6.27 6.58 -4.02
C PHE A 43 5.24 7.09 -5.05
N LEU A 44 4.63 6.18 -5.83
CA LEU A 44 3.63 6.54 -6.83
C LEU A 44 2.41 7.21 -6.20
N CYS A 45 1.87 6.63 -5.12
CA CYS A 45 0.73 7.19 -4.40
C CYS A 45 1.06 8.57 -3.82
N ARG A 46 2.22 8.74 -3.18
CA ARG A 46 2.66 10.03 -2.60
C ARG A 46 2.86 11.10 -3.66
N ARG A 47 3.31 10.75 -4.86
CA ARG A 47 3.57 11.71 -5.93
C ARG A 47 2.32 12.12 -6.72
N ALA A 48 1.31 11.27 -6.81
CA ALA A 48 0.05 11.58 -7.50
C ALA A 48 -0.67 12.78 -6.83
N ASN A 49 -1.39 13.59 -7.63
CA ASN A 49 -2.15 14.71 -7.09
C ASN A 49 -3.41 14.21 -6.38
N ARG A 50 -3.90 14.96 -5.39
CA ARG A 50 -5.15 14.59 -4.67
C ARG A 50 -6.33 14.45 -5.64
N VAL A 51 -6.42 15.33 -6.64
CA VAL A 51 -7.48 15.30 -7.66
C VAL A 51 -7.44 14.03 -8.52
N ASP A 52 -6.28 13.38 -8.65
CA ASP A 52 -6.15 12.17 -9.46
C ASP A 52 -6.93 11.00 -8.86
N PHE A 53 -7.32 11.06 -7.58
CA PHE A 53 -8.07 9.99 -6.89
C PHE A 53 -9.59 10.18 -6.96
N LEU A 54 -10.07 11.26 -7.58
CA LEU A 54 -11.49 11.54 -7.71
C LEU A 54 -12.15 10.61 -8.75
N HIS A 55 -13.47 10.49 -8.66
CA HIS A 55 -14.26 9.74 -9.64
C HIS A 55 -14.02 10.26 -11.06
N GLY A 56 -13.84 9.35 -12.02
CA GLY A 56 -13.64 9.70 -13.44
C GLY A 56 -12.26 10.28 -13.77
N SER A 57 -11.39 10.46 -12.78
CA SER A 57 -10.02 10.94 -12.98
C SER A 57 -9.08 9.82 -13.44
N ILE A 58 -7.94 10.22 -14.00
CA ILE A 58 -6.84 9.31 -14.34
C ILE A 58 -5.75 9.46 -13.27
N CYS A 59 -5.39 8.37 -12.61
CA CYS A 59 -4.24 8.32 -11.70
C CYS A 59 -3.12 7.49 -12.34
N THR A 60 -2.21 8.17 -13.06
CA THR A 60 -1.12 7.50 -13.80
C THR A 60 0.17 8.32 -13.73
N SER A 61 1.30 7.63 -13.47
CA SER A 61 2.65 8.21 -13.56
C SER A 61 3.33 7.78 -14.85
N TRP A 62 3.79 8.73 -15.65
CA TRP A 62 4.59 8.49 -16.86
C TRP A 62 6.09 8.74 -16.64
N MET A 63 6.57 8.70 -15.39
CA MET A 63 7.99 8.86 -15.10
C MET A 63 8.84 7.73 -15.70
N ARG A 64 10.04 8.12 -16.18
CA ARG A 64 11.07 7.20 -16.64
C ARG A 64 11.64 6.40 -15.47
N VAL A 65 11.98 5.14 -15.73
CA VAL A 65 12.52 4.19 -14.73
C VAL A 65 13.75 4.76 -14.03
N GLY A 66 14.75 5.27 -14.77
CA GLY A 66 15.96 5.86 -14.19
C GLY A 66 15.70 7.05 -13.26
N ARG A 67 14.66 7.84 -13.51
CA ARG A 67 14.28 8.93 -12.60
C ARG A 67 13.68 8.38 -11.31
N ILE A 68 12.79 7.40 -11.41
CA ILE A 68 12.19 6.74 -10.24
C ILE A 68 13.29 6.06 -9.41
N ALA A 69 14.19 5.33 -10.06
CA ALA A 69 15.33 4.67 -9.44
C ALA A 69 16.17 5.64 -8.60
N ARG A 70 16.49 6.82 -9.17
CA ARG A 70 17.22 7.87 -8.47
C ARG A 70 16.45 8.47 -7.29
N GLU A 71 15.15 8.74 -7.45
CA GLU A 71 14.33 9.33 -6.38
C GLU A 71 14.07 8.34 -5.23
N ILE A 72 13.99 7.04 -5.50
CA ILE A 72 13.82 5.99 -4.46
C ILE A 72 15.18 5.55 -3.88
N GLY A 73 16.27 5.67 -4.64
CA GLY A 73 17.61 5.23 -4.21
C GLY A 73 17.90 3.75 -4.45
N ILE A 74 17.29 3.14 -5.49
CA ILE A 74 17.49 1.73 -5.86
C ILE A 74 17.77 1.57 -7.35
N SER A 75 18.29 0.42 -7.78
CA SER A 75 18.65 0.19 -9.18
C SER A 75 17.46 0.21 -10.14
N GLU A 76 17.68 0.56 -11.40
CA GLU A 76 16.64 0.46 -12.45
C GLU A 76 16.12 -0.97 -12.61
N ARG A 77 16.98 -1.97 -12.44
CA ARG A 77 16.59 -3.39 -12.43
C ARG A 77 15.61 -3.69 -11.31
N SER A 78 15.86 -3.17 -10.10
CA SER A 78 14.94 -3.30 -8.96
C SER A 78 13.60 -2.64 -9.23
N ILE A 79 13.59 -1.45 -9.85
CA ILE A 79 12.35 -0.77 -10.26
C ILE A 79 11.58 -1.59 -11.30
N ASN A 80 12.25 -2.15 -12.30
CA ASN A 80 11.60 -2.99 -13.31
C ASN A 80 11.00 -4.26 -12.71
N ASN A 81 11.70 -4.90 -11.76
CA ASN A 81 11.17 -6.05 -11.03
C ASN A 81 9.98 -5.66 -10.16
N ALA A 82 10.08 -4.56 -9.41
CA ALA A 82 8.99 -4.01 -8.60
C ALA A 82 7.75 -3.68 -9.44
N GLN A 83 7.92 -3.11 -10.65
CA GLN A 83 6.80 -2.86 -11.56
C GLN A 83 6.14 -4.15 -12.05
N ARG A 84 6.93 -5.19 -12.35
CA ARG A 84 6.39 -6.50 -12.73
C ARG A 84 5.59 -7.11 -11.59
N GLU A 85 6.15 -7.10 -10.39
CA GLU A 85 5.49 -7.59 -9.17
C GLU A 85 4.18 -6.84 -8.90
N LEU A 86 4.21 -5.51 -8.80
CA LEU A 86 3.00 -4.70 -8.58
C LEU A 86 1.92 -4.92 -9.65
N ARG A 87 2.32 -5.23 -10.88
CA ARG A 87 1.39 -5.57 -11.96
C ARG A 87 0.80 -6.97 -11.76
N THR A 88 1.63 -7.95 -11.42
CA THR A 88 1.19 -9.32 -11.15
C THR A 88 0.24 -9.36 -9.95
N GLU A 89 0.58 -8.64 -8.88
CA GLU A 89 -0.23 -8.51 -7.65
C GLU A 89 -1.43 -7.56 -7.81
N GLY A 90 -1.66 -7.01 -9.00
CA GLY A 90 -2.85 -6.21 -9.30
C GLY A 90 -2.92 -4.87 -8.57
N PHE A 91 -1.80 -4.27 -8.16
CA PHE A 91 -1.75 -2.91 -7.62
C PHE A 91 -1.65 -1.86 -8.75
N ILE A 92 -0.95 -2.19 -9.83
CA ILE A 92 -0.80 -1.26 -10.95
C ILE A 92 -1.16 -1.89 -12.28
N LYS A 93 -1.52 -1.04 -13.24
CA LYS A 93 -1.54 -1.40 -14.65
C LYS A 93 -0.45 -0.63 -15.38
N ILE A 94 0.36 -1.34 -16.15
CA ILE A 94 1.34 -0.72 -17.04
C ILE A 94 0.70 -0.49 -18.40
N THR A 95 0.71 0.75 -18.85
CA THR A 95 0.26 1.19 -20.16
C THR A 95 1.41 1.85 -20.90
N THR A 96 1.54 1.57 -22.19
CA THR A 96 2.56 2.14 -23.08
C THR A 96 1.87 2.73 -24.30
N SER A 97 2.39 3.83 -24.83
CA SER A 97 1.97 4.34 -26.14
C SER A 97 2.41 3.38 -27.26
N ALA A 98 1.95 3.64 -28.49
CA ALA A 98 2.25 2.81 -29.67
C ALA A 98 3.77 2.64 -29.91
N ASN A 99 4.59 3.61 -29.51
CA ASN A 99 6.06 3.55 -29.59
C ASN A 99 6.73 2.98 -28.33
N GLY A 100 5.99 2.34 -27.42
CA GLY A 100 6.52 1.77 -26.17
C GLY A 100 6.89 2.80 -25.10
N ALA A 101 6.77 4.10 -25.37
CA ALA A 101 7.12 5.15 -24.43
C ALA A 101 6.03 5.38 -23.36
N ARG A 102 6.42 6.10 -22.30
CA ARG A 102 5.50 6.64 -21.29
C ARG A 102 5.36 8.13 -21.51
N TRP A 103 4.13 8.59 -21.63
CA TRP A 103 3.77 9.96 -21.97
C TRP A 103 2.45 10.34 -21.30
N GLY A 104 2.22 11.63 -21.10
CA GLY A 104 0.95 12.11 -20.57
C GLY A 104 0.88 13.62 -20.59
N GLU A 105 -0.34 14.13 -20.45
CA GLU A 105 -0.63 15.55 -20.46
C GLU A 105 -1.53 15.89 -19.27
N ARG A 106 -1.20 16.99 -18.59
CA ARG A 106 -2.07 17.62 -17.61
C ARG A 106 -2.56 18.96 -18.11
N VAL A 107 -3.84 19.23 -17.89
CA VAL A 107 -4.44 20.56 -18.08
C VAL A 107 -5.24 20.89 -16.84
N ASP A 108 -5.02 22.11 -16.34
CA ASP A 108 -5.62 22.60 -15.09
C ASP A 108 -5.44 21.65 -13.90
N GLY A 109 -4.24 21.05 -13.82
CA GLY A 109 -3.86 20.11 -12.76
C GLY A 109 -4.42 18.68 -12.92
N GLN A 110 -5.35 18.44 -13.85
CA GLN A 110 -5.94 17.13 -14.11
C GLN A 110 -5.26 16.41 -15.27
N ILE A 111 -5.14 15.09 -15.20
CA ILE A 111 -4.59 14.29 -16.31
C ILE A 111 -5.66 14.16 -17.39
N ARG A 112 -5.39 14.73 -18.58
CA ARG A 112 -6.26 14.58 -19.75
C ARG A 112 -6.11 13.19 -20.37
N TRP A 113 -4.86 12.75 -20.53
CA TRP A 113 -4.50 11.42 -21.02
C TRP A 113 -3.11 11.04 -20.51
N ALA A 114 -2.86 9.75 -20.32
CA ALA A 114 -1.54 9.23 -19.95
C ALA A 114 -1.37 7.76 -20.31
N SER A 115 -0.14 7.41 -20.65
CA SER A 115 0.40 6.06 -20.78
C SER A 115 1.57 5.92 -19.80
N GLY A 116 1.43 5.04 -18.82
CA GLY A 116 2.45 4.77 -17.81
C GLY A 116 1.99 3.80 -16.74
N LEU A 117 2.40 4.06 -15.50
CA LEU A 117 2.06 3.27 -14.31
C LEU A 117 0.75 3.79 -13.72
N SER A 118 -0.36 3.12 -14.01
CA SER A 118 -1.70 3.48 -13.52
C SER A 118 -1.98 2.86 -12.15
N LEU A 119 -2.45 3.69 -11.21
CA LEU A 119 -2.90 3.29 -9.87
C LEU A 119 -4.39 2.94 -9.81
N ALA A 120 -5.09 2.93 -10.95
CA ALA A 120 -6.51 2.56 -11.00
C ALA A 120 -6.83 1.21 -10.30
N PRO A 121 -6.01 0.15 -10.41
CA PRO A 121 -6.25 -1.10 -9.68
C PRO A 121 -6.17 -0.92 -8.16
N THR A 122 -5.14 -0.25 -7.63
CA THR A 122 -5.05 0.08 -6.19
C THR A 122 -6.26 0.86 -5.70
N ILE A 123 -6.71 1.86 -6.46
CA ILE A 123 -7.88 2.69 -6.10
C ILE A 123 -9.14 1.82 -6.04
N LYS A 124 -9.35 0.94 -7.03
CA LYS A 124 -10.48 0.00 -7.04
C LYS A 124 -10.48 -0.96 -5.84
N ARG A 125 -9.29 -1.36 -5.38
CA ARG A 125 -9.09 -2.28 -4.25
C ARG A 125 -9.14 -1.60 -2.88
N PHE A 126 -9.33 -0.28 -2.81
CA PHE A 126 -9.29 0.44 -1.54
C PHE A 126 -10.20 -0.15 -0.45
N ALA A 127 -11.44 -0.52 -0.80
CA ALA A 127 -12.38 -1.12 0.15
C ALA A 127 -11.91 -2.49 0.69
N GLU A 128 -11.35 -3.33 -0.18
CA GLU A 128 -10.76 -4.64 0.19
C GLU A 128 -9.56 -4.46 1.12
N LEU A 129 -8.66 -3.51 0.80
CA LEU A 129 -7.48 -3.21 1.61
C LEU A 129 -7.87 -2.67 2.98
N THR A 130 -8.87 -1.79 3.04
CA THR A 130 -9.38 -1.23 4.29
C THR A 130 -9.96 -2.33 5.18
N LYS A 131 -10.79 -3.23 4.61
CA LYS A 131 -11.32 -4.38 5.34
C LYS A 131 -10.20 -5.28 5.90
N THR A 132 -9.19 -5.56 5.09
CA THR A 132 -8.02 -6.36 5.51
C THR A 132 -7.26 -5.68 6.64
N ARG A 133 -7.07 -4.35 6.57
CA ARG A 133 -6.43 -3.57 7.63
C ARG A 133 -7.23 -3.68 8.92
N ASP A 134 -8.53 -3.44 8.86
CA ASP A 134 -9.40 -3.42 10.04
C ASP A 134 -9.43 -4.78 10.73
N GLN A 135 -9.48 -5.86 9.94
CA GLN A 135 -9.35 -7.21 10.46
C GLN A 135 -8.03 -7.40 11.21
N LYS A 136 -6.89 -7.02 10.63
CA LYS A 136 -5.58 -7.14 11.31
C LYS A 136 -5.47 -6.32 12.60
N ILE A 137 -6.02 -5.11 12.59
CA ILE A 137 -6.06 -4.27 13.78
C ILE A 137 -6.88 -4.97 14.86
N SER A 138 -8.07 -5.49 14.52
CA SER A 138 -8.93 -6.22 15.46
C SER A 138 -8.25 -7.48 16.02
N GLU A 139 -7.55 -8.25 15.19
CA GLU A 139 -6.78 -9.43 15.60
C GLU A 139 -5.66 -9.04 16.57
N THR A 140 -4.96 -7.93 16.29
CA THR A 140 -3.88 -7.44 17.16
C THR A 140 -4.40 -7.00 18.52
N VAL A 141 -5.55 -6.30 18.56
CA VAL A 141 -6.22 -5.90 19.81
C VAL A 141 -6.60 -7.14 20.61
N ALA A 142 -7.28 -8.11 20.00
CA ALA A 142 -7.69 -9.35 20.67
C ALA A 142 -6.49 -10.13 21.24
N ILE A 143 -5.40 -10.25 20.48
CA ILE A 143 -4.16 -10.89 20.96
C ILE A 143 -3.60 -10.13 22.18
N SER A 144 -3.60 -8.80 22.15
CA SER A 144 -3.07 -7.99 23.24
C SER A 144 -3.87 -8.14 24.54
N GLU A 145 -5.20 -8.23 24.43
CA GLU A 145 -6.12 -8.46 25.55
C GLU A 145 -5.91 -9.85 26.16
N LEU A 146 -5.83 -10.89 25.32
CA LEU A 146 -5.54 -12.25 25.78
C LEU A 146 -4.18 -12.35 26.47
N GLN A 147 -3.16 -11.67 25.94
CA GLN A 147 -1.84 -11.61 26.59
C GLN A 147 -1.86 -10.84 27.90
N ALA A 148 -2.69 -9.80 28.04
CA ALA A 148 -2.88 -9.10 29.31
C ALA A 148 -3.56 -10.01 30.35
N GLU A 149 -4.57 -10.77 29.95
CA GLU A 149 -5.27 -11.70 30.84
C GLU A 149 -4.38 -12.86 31.27
N ILE A 150 -3.60 -13.46 30.36
CA ILE A 150 -2.60 -14.48 30.71
C ILE A 150 -1.60 -13.93 31.73
N ARG A 151 -1.13 -12.69 31.54
CA ARG A 151 -0.22 -12.04 32.50
C ARG A 151 -0.88 -11.84 33.87
N ARG A 152 -2.14 -11.40 33.91
CA ARG A 152 -2.92 -11.22 35.14
C ARG A 152 -3.13 -12.54 35.88
N LEU A 153 -3.59 -13.59 35.19
CA LEU A 153 -3.81 -14.91 35.77
C LEU A 153 -2.51 -15.51 36.31
N ARG A 154 -1.38 -15.38 35.58
CA ARG A 154 -0.06 -15.81 36.07
C ARG A 154 0.35 -15.06 37.33
N SER A 155 0.16 -13.73 37.37
CA SER A 155 0.43 -12.92 38.55
C SER A 155 -0.38 -13.38 39.76
N ASN A 156 -1.67 -13.64 39.57
CA ASN A 156 -2.55 -14.12 40.63
C ASN A 156 -2.08 -15.49 41.16
N LEU A 157 -1.80 -16.46 40.28
CA LEU A 157 -1.35 -17.80 40.69
C LEU A 157 -0.03 -17.76 41.47
N LEU A 158 0.89 -16.87 41.09
CA LEU A 158 2.14 -16.64 41.82
C LEU A 158 1.89 -16.01 43.21
N SER A 159 0.98 -15.02 43.28
CA SER A 159 0.64 -14.37 44.56
C SER A 159 -0.12 -15.28 45.53
N SER A 160 -0.88 -16.26 45.01
CA SER A 160 -1.65 -17.21 45.82
C SER A 160 -0.84 -18.41 46.33
N GLY A 161 0.45 -18.52 45.99
CA GLY A 161 1.31 -19.65 46.38
C GLY A 161 0.94 -20.99 45.72
N LEU A 162 0.06 -20.99 44.72
CA LEU A 162 -0.41 -22.19 44.00
C LEU A 162 0.59 -22.70 42.95
N ILE A 163 1.62 -21.91 42.63
CA ILE A 163 2.73 -22.29 41.76
C ILE A 163 4.03 -21.90 42.47
N PRO A 164 5.06 -22.79 42.55
CA PRO A 164 6.33 -22.44 43.16
C PRO A 164 6.95 -21.24 42.43
N THR A 165 7.37 -20.23 43.18
CA THR A 165 8.31 -19.24 42.66
C THR A 165 9.62 -19.96 42.41
N PHE A 166 9.95 -20.26 41.15
CA PHE A 166 11.28 -20.75 40.79
C PHE A 166 12.28 -19.63 41.05
N GLY A 167 12.75 -19.57 42.29
CA GLY A 167 13.78 -18.67 42.76
C GLY A 167 15.15 -19.09 42.23
N ALA A 168 15.82 -18.11 41.62
CA ALA A 168 17.26 -17.88 41.58
C ALA A 168 18.18 -19.11 41.50
N ARG A 169 18.74 -19.34 40.30
CA ARG A 169 20.03 -20.04 40.21
C ARG A 169 21.08 -19.20 40.95
N ALA A 170 21.72 -19.81 41.94
CA ALA A 170 22.93 -19.34 42.61
C ALA A 170 24.12 -19.28 41.66
#